data_AF-A0A2N9YDX8-F1
#
_entry.id   AF-A0A2N9YDX8-F1
#
_cell.length_a   1.000
_cell.length_b   1.000
_cell.length_c   1.000
_cell.angle_alpha   90.00
_cell.angle_beta   90.00
_cell.angle_gamma   90.00
#
_symmetry.space_group_name_H-M   'P 1'
#
loop_
_entity.id
_entity.type
_entity.pdbx_description
1 polymer ?
#
loop_
_entity_poly.entity_id
_entity_poly.type
_entity_poly.pdbx_seq_one_letter_code
_entity_poly.pdbx_strand_id
1 'polypeptide(L)' 'MLTCPSCKVTHIVKYGKPHTGTQNYKCRECGRRFV' A
#
# COMPACT_ATOMS: atom_id res chain seq x y z
N MET A 1 -11.60 -3.18 -2.78
CA MET A 1 -10.35 -3.66 -3.40
C MET A 1 -9.38 -2.50 -3.38
N LEU A 2 -8.32 -2.54 -2.57
CA LEU A 2 -7.32 -1.47 -2.59
C LEU A 2 -6.43 -1.64 -3.82
N THR A 3 -6.26 -0.55 -4.58
CA THR A 3 -5.44 -0.47 -5.78
C THR A 3 -4.40 0.63 -5.62
N CYS A 4 -3.22 0.44 -6.18
CA CYS A 4 -2.18 1.46 -6.13
C CYS A 4 -2.57 2.69 -6.97
N PRO A 5 -2.57 3.92 -6.43
CA PRO A 5 -2.98 5.12 -7.17
C PRO A 5 -2.08 5.45 -8.37
N SER A 6 -0.83 4.98 -8.37
CA SER A 6 0.11 5.23 -9.45
C SER A 6 0.06 4.19 -10.56
N CYS A 7 -0.36 2.96 -10.25
CA CYS A 7 -0.11 1.78 -11.09
C CYS A 7 -1.43 1.01 -11.38
N LYS A 8 -2.54 1.38 -10.71
CA LYS A 8 -3.88 0.77 -10.76
C LYS A 8 -3.95 -0.73 -10.46
N VAL A 9 -2.87 -1.31 -9.95
CA VAL A 9 -2.77 -2.74 -9.67
C VAL A 9 -3.23 -3.09 -8.26
N THR A 10 -3.81 -4.27 -8.12
CA THR A 10 -4.33 -4.84 -6.86
C THR A 10 -3.26 -5.57 -6.05
N HIS A 11 -2.09 -5.82 -6.65
CA HIS A 11 -0.95 -6.49 -6.00
C HIS A 11 -0.23 -5.56 -5.03
N ILE A 12 -0.79 -5.40 -3.84
CA ILE A 12 -0.25 -4.57 -2.77
C ILE A 12 -0.07 -5.36 -1.47
N VAL A 13 0.98 -5.01 -0.73
CA VAL A 13 1.29 -5.58 0.60
C VAL A 13 0.77 -4.62 1.66
N LYS A 14 -0.02 -5.15 2.60
CA LYS A 14 -0.38 -4.44 3.83
C LYS A 14 0.81 -4.48 4.78
N TYR A 15 1.33 -3.32 5.16
CA TYR A 15 2.17 -3.22 6.33
C TYR A 15 1.31 -3.11 7.57
N GLY A 16 1.82 -3.65 8.68
CA GLY A 16 1.17 -3.57 9.99
C GLY A 16 0.92 -2.12 10.39
N LYS A 17 0.01 -1.90 11.33
CA LYS A 17 -0.22 -0.58 11.91
C LYS A 17 1.09 -0.14 12.59
N PRO A 18 1.77 0.91 12.10
CA PRO A 18 2.83 1.56 12.86
C PRO A 18 2.21 2.15 14.13
N HIS A 19 3.05 2.55 15.08
CA HIS A 19 2.60 3.18 16.33
C HIS A 19 1.71 4.41 16.12
N THR A 20 1.73 5.02 14.93
CA THR A 20 0.87 6.14 14.53
C THR A 20 -0.56 5.70 14.12
N GLY A 21 -0.87 4.41 14.13
CA GLY A 21 -2.20 3.85 13.84
C GLY A 21 -2.59 3.81 12.35
N THR A 22 -1.80 4.43 11.47
CA THR A 22 -2.07 4.52 10.03
C THR A 22 -1.62 3.27 9.29
N GLN A 23 -2.57 2.48 8.77
CA GLN A 23 -2.22 1.31 7.99
C GLN A 23 -1.65 1.71 6.62
N ASN A 24 -0.39 1.34 6.36
CA ASN A 24 0.26 1.62 5.09
C ASN A 24 0.17 0.42 4.15
N TYR A 25 0.08 0.71 2.87
CA TYR A 25 0.09 -0.24 1.77
C TYR A 25 1.31 0.01 0.89
N LYS A 26 1.90 -1.05 0.35
CA LYS A 26 2.98 -0.93 -0.64
C LYS A 26 2.66 -1.70 -1.89
N CYS A 27 2.78 -1.04 -3.03
CA CYS A 27 2.64 -1.68 -4.32
C CYS A 27 3.83 -2.62 -4.60
N ARG A 28 3.56 -3.85 -5.05
CA ARG A 28 4.63 -4.78 -5.46
C ARG A 28 5.25 -4.40 -6.80
N GLU A 29 4.50 -3.78 -7.71
CA GLU A 29 5.05 -3.42 -9.02
C GLU A 29 5.91 -2.17 -8.95
N CYS A 30 5.35 -1.07 -8.47
CA CYS A 30 6.06 0.21 -8.48
C CYS A 30 6.73 0.54 -7.14
N GLY A 31 6.64 -0.32 -6.13
CA GLY A 31 7.33 -0.16 -4.84
C GLY A 31 6.80 0.98 -3.96
N ARG A 32 5.80 1.75 -4.44
CA ARG A 32 5.28 2.94 -3.79
C ARG A 32 4.49 2.59 -2.52
N ARG A 33 4.77 3.32 -1.44
CA ARG A 33 4.00 3.27 -0.18
C ARG A 33 2.89 4.31 -0.21
N PHE A 34 1.69 3.95 0.22
CA PHE A 34 0.52 4.82 0.29
C PHE A 34 -0.38 4.40 1.45
N VAL A 35 -1.23 5.30 1.92
CA VAL A 35 -2.21 5.08 3.01
C VAL A 35 -3.60 4.87 2.45
#